data_AF-A0A7J3VQH5-F1
#
_entry.id   AF-A0A7J3VQH5-F1
#
_cell.length_a   1.000
_cell.length_b   1.000
_cell.length_c   1.000
_cell.angle_alpha   90.00
_cell.angle_beta   90.00
_cell.angle_gamma   90.00
#
_symmetry.space_group_name_H-M   'P 1'
#
loop_
_entity.id
_entity.type
_entity.pdbx_description
1 polymer ?
#
loop_
_entity_poly.entity_id
_entity_poly.type
_entity_poly.pdbx_seq_one_letter_code
_entity_poly.pdbx_strand_id
1 'polypeptide(L)'
;MQAGDLDVEKAYSYIISMYDGNVGLVRENEYIDKYWLWTDNLLASHALKDKDPELSAKIYNKIREYTDVYNLEFRHPIAVLFNQPAYFKPVVDTNVTGNVWASIAGNGEDLSCSDYVDIAFLKAIYYYNARQYNDAKACYEYGISMFDGYGFKDEAFYADGEKYTTYKLALWKIAADITGYGDAEEALQIIALMQDPATGGVYTHYKKDMSIDSMTNVETTALAILAYSSKPKPQEQSDIIKDRWPLEYYIIVSVIIAAIIAIFLRR
;
A
#
# COMPACT_ATOMS: atom_id res chain seq x y z
N MET A 1 -19.76 -17.12 -4.22
CA MET A 1 -20.19 -16.43 -2.98
C MET A 1 -20.15 -14.95 -3.29
N GLN A 2 -21.22 -14.19 -3.05
CA GLN A 2 -21.09 -12.73 -2.99
C GLN A 2 -20.36 -12.44 -1.68
N ALA A 3 -19.06 -12.14 -1.75
CA ALA A 3 -18.33 -11.63 -0.61
C ALA A 3 -18.99 -10.30 -0.20
N GLY A 4 -19.21 -10.13 1.11
CA GLY A 4 -19.68 -8.85 1.65
C GLY A 4 -18.60 -7.78 1.52
N ASP A 5 -18.96 -6.55 1.86
CA ASP A 5 -17.99 -5.47 2.00
C ASP A 5 -17.30 -5.53 3.37
N LEU A 6 -16.11 -4.94 3.52
CA LEU A 6 -15.46 -4.81 4.82
C LEU A 6 -16.34 -3.93 5.73
N ASP A 7 -16.63 -4.40 6.94
CA ASP A 7 -17.24 -3.54 7.96
C ASP A 7 -16.16 -2.62 8.55
N VAL A 8 -15.93 -1.50 7.85
CA VAL A 8 -14.88 -0.52 8.20
C VAL A 8 -15.08 0.04 9.62
N GLU A 9 -16.33 0.16 10.08
CA GLU A 9 -16.65 0.65 11.43
C GLU A 9 -16.21 -0.32 12.52
N LYS A 10 -16.39 -1.63 12.29
CA LYS A 10 -15.82 -2.67 13.16
C LYS A 10 -14.30 -2.72 13.09
N ALA A 11 -13.70 -2.55 11.91
CA ALA A 11 -12.24 -2.49 11.77
C ALA A 11 -11.64 -1.33 12.57
N TYR A 12 -12.26 -0.15 12.55
CA TYR A 12 -11.88 0.97 13.42
C TYR A 12 -12.02 0.60 14.90
N SER A 13 -13.15 0.01 15.29
CA SER A 13 -13.40 -0.39 16.68
C SER A 13 -12.37 -1.39 17.19
N TYR A 14 -11.92 -2.32 16.33
CA TYR A 14 -10.84 -3.24 16.64
C TYR A 14 -9.54 -2.50 17.00
N ILE A 15 -9.04 -1.62 16.12
CA ILE A 15 -7.81 -0.85 16.37
C ILE A 15 -7.93 -0.01 17.64
N ILE A 16 -9.08 0.66 17.86
CA ILE A 16 -9.32 1.46 19.06
C ILE A 16 -9.27 0.60 20.32
N SER A 17 -9.84 -0.61 20.29
CA SER A 17 -9.82 -1.52 21.44
C SER A 17 -8.43 -2.06 21.79
N MET A 18 -7.48 -2.02 20.83
CA MET A 18 -6.10 -2.41 21.05
C MET A 18 -5.26 -1.34 21.75
N TYR A 19 -5.77 -0.10 21.86
CA TYR A 19 -5.05 1.01 22.48
C TYR A 19 -4.85 0.80 23.99
N ASP A 20 -3.59 0.86 24.41
CA ASP A 20 -3.22 0.88 25.81
C ASP A 20 -2.88 2.31 26.24
N GLY A 21 -3.71 2.88 27.12
CA GLY A 21 -3.53 4.23 27.63
C GLY A 21 -2.27 4.42 28.50
N ASN A 22 -1.70 3.36 29.06
CA ASN A 22 -0.48 3.43 29.86
C ASN A 22 0.77 3.50 28.98
N VAL A 23 0.77 2.76 27.86
CA VAL A 23 1.88 2.76 26.89
C VAL A 23 1.73 3.92 25.89
N GLY A 24 0.49 4.32 25.60
CA GLY A 24 0.15 5.32 24.59
C GLY A 24 0.19 4.79 23.16
N LEU A 25 0.13 3.46 22.99
CA LEU A 25 0.27 2.73 21.73
C LEU A 25 -0.81 1.62 21.64
N VAL A 26 -1.07 1.11 20.45
CA VAL A 26 -1.90 -0.07 20.19
C VAL A 26 -1.05 -1.35 20.20
N ARG A 27 -1.58 -2.40 20.82
CA ARG A 27 -1.00 -3.75 20.82
C ARG A 27 -1.17 -4.43 19.46
N GLU A 28 -0.28 -5.36 19.14
CA GLU A 28 -0.30 -6.14 17.90
C GLU A 28 -1.64 -6.86 17.71
N ASN A 29 -2.17 -7.47 18.77
CA ASN A 29 -3.50 -8.05 18.84
C ASN A 29 -3.94 -8.28 20.30
N GLU A 30 -5.12 -8.89 20.50
CA GLU A 30 -5.74 -9.16 21.81
C GLU A 30 -4.89 -10.04 22.74
N TYR A 31 -4.03 -10.88 22.19
CA TYR A 31 -3.28 -11.91 22.92
C TYR A 31 -1.79 -11.61 23.02
N ILE A 32 -1.26 -10.75 22.14
CA ILE A 32 0.16 -10.42 22.07
C ILE A 32 0.37 -9.01 22.64
N ASP A 33 1.01 -8.96 23.80
CA ASP A 33 1.44 -7.72 24.43
C ASP A 33 2.75 -7.20 23.82
N LYS A 34 2.70 -6.81 22.54
CA LYS A 34 3.80 -6.23 21.77
C LYS A 34 3.31 -5.00 21.01
N TYR A 35 4.13 -3.96 20.93
CA TYR A 35 3.79 -2.69 20.30
C TYR A 35 4.82 -2.36 19.22
N TRP A 36 4.46 -2.54 17.95
CA TRP A 36 5.32 -2.16 16.83
C TRP A 36 5.14 -0.68 16.49
N LEU A 37 6.21 0.11 16.57
CA LEU A 37 6.14 1.56 16.31
C LEU A 37 5.69 1.88 14.89
N TRP A 38 6.19 1.15 13.89
CA TRP A 38 5.98 1.47 12.48
C TRP A 38 4.82 0.70 11.85
N THR A 39 4.84 -0.63 11.93
CA THR A 39 3.89 -1.49 11.21
C THR A 39 2.51 -1.51 11.86
N ASP A 40 2.43 -1.54 13.19
CA ASP A 40 1.13 -1.41 13.86
C ASP A 40 0.77 0.06 14.10
N ASN A 41 1.59 0.78 14.85
CA ASN A 41 1.17 2.05 15.45
C ASN A 41 1.15 3.22 14.48
N LEU A 42 2.16 3.35 13.60
CA LEU A 42 2.15 4.40 12.58
C LEU A 42 0.99 4.16 11.60
N LEU A 43 0.81 2.93 11.11
CA LEU A 43 -0.32 2.58 10.25
C LEU A 43 -1.68 2.81 10.95
N ALA A 44 -1.84 2.39 12.21
CA ALA A 44 -3.05 2.64 12.99
C ALA A 44 -3.33 4.14 13.15
N SER A 45 -2.31 4.96 13.44
CA SER A 45 -2.47 6.41 13.55
C SER A 45 -2.96 7.02 12.23
N HIS A 46 -2.48 6.53 11.09
CA HIS A 46 -2.92 6.98 9.77
C HIS A 46 -4.33 6.51 9.43
N ALA A 47 -4.67 5.25 9.71
CA ALA A 47 -6.01 4.72 9.51
C ALA A 47 -7.05 5.51 10.33
N LEU A 48 -6.76 5.83 11.60
CA LEU A 48 -7.68 6.52 12.49
C LEU A 48 -7.86 8.02 12.20
N LYS A 49 -7.08 8.62 11.30
CA LYS A 49 -6.99 10.08 11.13
C LYS A 49 -8.35 10.77 10.93
N ASP A 50 -9.24 10.16 10.15
CA ASP A 50 -10.56 10.74 9.87
C ASP A 50 -11.63 10.27 10.87
N LYS A 51 -11.45 9.09 11.46
CA LYS A 51 -12.43 8.47 12.37
C LYS A 51 -12.29 8.95 13.82
N ASP A 52 -11.08 8.98 14.33
CA ASP A 52 -10.71 9.41 15.66
C ASP A 52 -9.40 10.21 15.60
N PRO A 53 -9.48 11.49 15.18
CA PRO A 53 -8.29 12.35 15.03
C PRO A 53 -7.56 12.59 16.36
N GLU A 54 -8.26 12.50 17.49
CA GLU A 54 -7.64 12.67 18.81
C GLU A 54 -6.76 11.47 19.16
N LEU A 55 -7.28 10.24 19.01
CA LEU A 55 -6.50 9.03 19.25
C LEU A 55 -5.36 8.88 18.23
N SER A 56 -5.63 9.15 16.96
CA SER A 56 -4.62 9.22 15.90
C SER A 56 -3.45 10.12 16.31
N ALA A 57 -3.73 11.34 16.78
CA ALA A 57 -2.70 12.28 17.22
C ALA A 57 -1.97 11.80 18.49
N LYS A 58 -2.65 11.16 19.44
CA LYS A 58 -2.02 10.59 20.65
C LYS A 58 -0.99 9.52 20.30
N ILE A 59 -1.38 8.55 19.47
CA ILE A 59 -0.48 7.47 19.01
C ILE A 59 0.71 8.07 18.26
N TYR A 60 0.46 8.97 17.30
CA TYR A 60 1.54 9.60 16.52
C TYR A 60 2.52 10.39 17.40
N ASN A 61 2.01 11.15 18.39
CA ASN A 61 2.87 11.87 19.33
C ASN A 61 3.70 10.93 20.19
N LYS A 62 3.13 9.81 20.62
CA LYS A 62 3.87 8.80 21.40
C LYS A 62 4.96 8.13 20.56
N ILE A 63 4.72 7.84 19.27
CA ILE A 63 5.77 7.35 18.35
C ILE A 63 6.92 8.37 18.25
N ARG A 64 6.61 9.67 18.12
CA ARG A 64 7.65 10.72 18.09
C ARG A 64 8.45 10.78 19.38
N GLU A 65 7.78 10.69 20.54
CA GLU A 65 8.45 10.63 21.84
C GLU A 65 9.42 9.44 21.93
N TYR A 66 9.02 8.23 21.52
CA TYR A 66 9.93 7.08 21.47
C TYR A 66 11.09 7.30 20.49
N THR A 67 10.81 7.86 19.31
CA THR A 67 11.83 8.18 18.31
C THR A 67 12.88 9.14 18.89
N ASP A 68 12.45 10.19 19.57
CA ASP A 68 13.34 11.21 20.15
C ASP A 68 14.14 10.66 21.34
N VAL A 69 13.48 9.95 22.27
CA VAL A 69 14.10 9.43 23.50
C VAL A 69 15.14 8.34 23.20
N TYR A 70 14.84 7.45 22.24
CA TYR A 70 15.70 6.32 21.89
C TYR A 70 16.55 6.57 20.65
N ASN A 71 16.53 7.80 20.11
CA ASN A 71 17.28 8.20 18.92
C ASN A 71 17.08 7.23 17.75
N LEU A 72 15.82 6.90 17.47
CA LEU A 72 15.45 5.99 16.38
C LEU A 72 15.38 6.76 15.07
N GLU A 73 15.75 6.11 13.98
CA GLU A 73 15.54 6.63 12.63
C GLU A 73 14.45 5.82 11.95
N PHE A 74 13.44 6.49 11.40
CA PHE A 74 12.39 5.81 10.64
C PHE A 74 12.94 5.43 9.25
N ARG A 75 13.35 4.17 9.13
CA ARG A 75 13.85 3.58 7.89
C ARG A 75 13.08 2.31 7.59
N HIS A 76 12.01 2.40 6.81
CA HIS A 76 11.14 1.25 6.51
C HIS A 76 10.51 1.37 5.11
N PRO A 77 10.18 0.26 4.42
CA PRO A 77 9.48 0.32 3.13
C PRO A 77 8.12 1.03 3.20
N ILE A 78 7.35 0.83 4.28
CA ILE A 78 6.01 1.43 4.45
C ILE A 78 6.01 2.96 4.47
N ALA A 79 7.17 3.59 4.67
CA ALA A 79 7.32 5.05 4.65
C ALA A 79 6.78 5.67 3.35
N VAL A 80 6.80 4.91 2.24
CA VAL A 80 6.26 5.35 0.95
C VAL A 80 4.77 5.68 1.01
N LEU A 81 3.99 4.97 1.85
CA LEU A 81 2.55 5.20 2.03
C LEU A 81 2.25 6.57 2.64
N PHE A 82 3.25 7.17 3.29
CA PHE A 82 3.15 8.45 3.98
C PHE A 82 3.97 9.55 3.29
N ASN A 83 4.42 9.31 2.06
CA ASN A 83 5.28 10.21 1.28
C ASN A 83 6.57 10.61 2.04
N GLN A 84 7.16 9.65 2.74
CA GLN A 84 8.44 9.80 3.45
C GLN A 84 9.53 8.98 2.74
N PRO A 85 10.83 9.28 3.00
CA PRO A 85 11.93 8.48 2.47
C PRO A 85 11.79 7.00 2.83
N ALA A 86 11.63 6.15 1.80
CA ALA A 86 11.48 4.71 1.97
C ALA A 86 12.80 3.97 1.74
N TYR A 87 12.99 2.89 2.48
CA TYR A 87 14.20 2.06 2.44
C TYR A 87 13.78 0.62 2.19
N PHE A 88 14.20 0.04 1.07
CA PHE A 88 13.76 -1.28 0.61
C PHE A 88 14.77 -2.38 0.92
N LYS A 89 15.47 -2.28 2.05
CA LYS A 89 16.40 -3.31 2.52
C LYS A 89 15.70 -4.25 3.50
N PRO A 90 16.23 -5.47 3.72
CA PRO A 90 15.75 -6.33 4.80
C PRO A 90 15.66 -5.55 6.12
N VAL A 91 14.53 -5.69 6.81
CA VAL A 91 14.30 -5.03 8.09
C VAL A 91 14.80 -5.90 9.23
N VAL A 92 15.25 -5.26 10.31
CA VAL A 92 15.71 -5.91 11.53
C VAL A 92 14.86 -5.40 12.68
N ASP A 93 14.28 -6.34 13.42
CA ASP A 93 13.49 -6.02 14.61
C ASP A 93 14.39 -5.62 15.77
N THR A 94 14.14 -4.42 16.27
CA THR A 94 14.89 -3.81 17.36
C THR A 94 13.96 -3.63 18.56
N ASN A 95 14.33 -4.23 19.70
CA ASN A 95 13.66 -3.93 20.95
C ASN A 95 14.03 -2.50 21.38
N VAL A 96 13.03 -1.63 21.48
CA VAL A 96 13.23 -0.24 21.90
C VAL A 96 13.28 -0.19 23.42
N THR A 97 12.25 -0.74 24.06
CA THR A 97 12.16 -0.89 25.52
C THR A 97 11.01 -1.82 25.87
N GLY A 98 11.20 -2.73 26.83
CA GLY A 98 10.16 -3.65 27.28
C GLY A 98 9.46 -4.35 26.11
N ASN A 99 8.16 -4.09 25.96
CA ASN A 99 7.31 -4.66 24.90
C ASN A 99 7.16 -3.78 23.65
N VAL A 100 7.91 -2.68 23.56
CA VAL A 100 7.93 -1.76 22.41
C VAL A 100 9.05 -2.11 21.46
N TRP A 101 8.72 -2.27 20.18
CA TRP A 101 9.62 -2.73 19.13
C TRP A 101 9.54 -1.85 17.89
N ALA A 102 10.61 -1.85 17.10
CA ALA A 102 10.72 -1.14 15.84
C ALA A 102 11.42 -2.01 14.80
N SER A 103 10.84 -2.17 13.61
CA SER A 103 11.49 -2.82 12.47
C SER A 103 12.24 -1.76 11.65
N ILE A 104 13.57 -1.86 11.57
CA ILE A 104 14.40 -0.83 10.93
C ILE A 104 15.20 -1.47 9.80
N ALA A 105 15.21 -0.84 8.63
CA ALA A 105 15.99 -1.27 7.48
C ALA A 105 17.46 -1.48 7.89
N GLY A 106 17.90 -2.73 7.81
CA GLY A 106 19.22 -3.16 8.24
C GLY A 106 20.28 -2.98 7.16
N ASN A 107 21.33 -3.79 7.29
CA ASN A 107 22.36 -3.93 6.28
C ASN A 107 21.94 -5.02 5.28
N GLY A 108 22.13 -4.74 4.00
CA GLY A 108 21.74 -5.65 2.94
C GLY A 108 21.66 -4.96 1.60
N GLU A 109 21.45 -5.76 0.57
CA GLU A 109 21.04 -5.30 -0.75
C GLU A 109 19.56 -4.88 -0.72
N ASP A 110 19.19 -4.04 -1.67
CA ASP A 110 17.79 -3.68 -1.85
C ASP A 110 17.00 -4.90 -2.34
N LEU A 111 15.87 -5.17 -1.69
CA LEU A 111 14.96 -6.26 -2.01
C LEU A 111 14.37 -6.10 -3.41
N SER A 112 14.25 -7.20 -4.16
CA SER A 112 13.72 -7.17 -5.53
C SER A 112 12.19 -7.07 -5.56
N CYS A 113 11.66 -6.43 -6.61
CA CYS A 113 10.21 -6.47 -6.90
C CYS A 113 9.73 -7.86 -7.35
N SER A 114 10.63 -8.74 -7.80
CA SER A 114 10.30 -10.10 -8.25
C SER A 114 10.11 -11.11 -7.12
N ASP A 115 10.65 -10.81 -5.93
CA ASP A 115 10.82 -11.82 -4.88
C ASP A 115 9.77 -11.66 -3.78
N TYR A 116 9.35 -10.42 -3.50
CA TYR A 116 8.42 -10.06 -2.43
C TYR A 116 7.35 -9.10 -2.94
N VAL A 117 6.08 -9.45 -2.73
CA VAL A 117 4.95 -8.71 -3.33
C VAL A 117 4.67 -7.39 -2.63
N ASP A 118 4.82 -7.35 -1.32
CA ASP A 118 4.75 -6.11 -0.55
C ASP A 118 5.82 -5.11 -1.04
N ILE A 119 7.05 -5.57 -1.25
CA ILE A 119 8.13 -4.76 -1.85
C ILE A 119 7.77 -4.32 -3.26
N ALA A 120 7.22 -5.21 -4.09
CA ALA A 120 6.81 -4.89 -5.46
C ALA A 120 5.81 -3.72 -5.49
N PHE A 121 4.74 -3.78 -4.69
CA PHE A 121 3.73 -2.74 -4.64
C PHE A 121 4.21 -1.44 -3.97
N LEU A 122 4.99 -1.54 -2.89
CA LEU A 122 5.57 -0.35 -2.24
C LEU A 122 6.58 0.35 -3.15
N LYS A 123 7.40 -0.40 -3.91
CA LYS A 123 8.30 0.17 -4.93
C LYS A 123 7.54 0.75 -6.12
N ALA A 124 6.44 0.13 -6.55
CA ALA A 124 5.60 0.69 -7.59
C ALA A 124 5.10 2.10 -7.20
N ILE A 125 4.61 2.26 -5.97
CA ILE A 125 4.21 3.56 -5.42
C ILE A 125 5.40 4.53 -5.36
N TYR A 126 6.55 4.06 -4.87
CA TYR A 126 7.77 4.88 -4.75
C TYR A 126 8.22 5.45 -6.09
N TYR A 127 8.39 4.58 -7.09
CA TYR A 127 8.79 4.98 -8.44
C TYR A 127 7.75 5.87 -9.11
N TYR A 128 6.46 5.59 -8.90
CA TYR A 128 5.39 6.43 -9.44
C TYR A 128 5.46 7.86 -8.89
N ASN A 129 5.64 8.00 -7.58
CA ASN A 129 5.79 9.30 -6.93
C ASN A 129 7.07 10.04 -7.39
N ALA A 130 8.12 9.30 -7.73
CA ALA A 130 9.34 9.81 -8.34
C ALA A 130 9.24 10.08 -9.86
N ARG A 131 8.06 9.88 -10.47
CA ARG A 131 7.80 9.99 -11.93
C ARG A 131 8.62 9.03 -12.80
N GLN A 132 9.08 7.93 -12.22
CA GLN A 132 9.75 6.82 -12.89
C GLN A 132 8.72 5.77 -13.32
N TYR A 133 7.83 6.15 -14.25
CA TYR A 133 6.63 5.36 -14.57
C TYR A 133 6.91 3.96 -15.14
N ASN A 134 8.00 3.79 -15.89
CA ASN A 134 8.37 2.48 -16.41
C ASN A 134 8.78 1.52 -15.28
N ASP A 135 9.59 1.99 -14.33
CA ASP A 135 10.01 1.20 -13.17
C ASP A 135 8.83 0.92 -12.24
N ALA A 136 7.95 1.92 -12.06
CA ALA A 136 6.71 1.78 -11.30
C ALA A 136 5.82 0.68 -11.88
N LYS A 137 5.59 0.71 -13.19
CA LYS A 137 4.78 -0.27 -13.89
C LYS A 137 5.41 -1.66 -13.86
N ALA A 138 6.73 -1.77 -14.06
CA ALA A 138 7.44 -3.03 -13.98
C ALA A 138 7.29 -3.69 -12.59
N CYS A 139 7.50 -2.94 -11.50
CA CYS A 139 7.30 -3.46 -10.14
C CYS A 139 5.84 -3.83 -9.87
N TYR A 140 4.88 -3.04 -10.34
CA TYR A 140 3.46 -3.39 -10.24
C TYR A 140 3.16 -4.72 -10.96
N GLU A 141 3.62 -4.88 -12.21
CA GLU A 141 3.41 -6.09 -13.00
C GLU A 141 4.07 -7.33 -12.38
N TYR A 142 5.26 -7.19 -11.75
CA TYR A 142 5.85 -8.28 -10.96
C TYR A 142 4.94 -8.68 -9.81
N GLY A 143 4.43 -7.72 -9.03
CA GLY A 143 3.47 -7.96 -7.94
C GLY A 143 2.26 -8.76 -8.42
N ILE A 144 1.62 -8.32 -9.50
CA ILE A 144 0.45 -9.00 -10.09
C ILE A 144 0.78 -10.40 -10.59
N SER A 145 1.96 -10.61 -11.19
CA SER A 145 2.33 -11.92 -11.74
C SER A 145 2.39 -13.03 -10.70
N MET A 146 2.49 -12.68 -9.42
CA MET A 146 2.50 -13.61 -8.28
C MET A 146 1.09 -13.92 -7.75
N PHE A 147 0.04 -13.25 -8.24
CA PHE A 147 -1.35 -13.53 -7.84
C PHE A 147 -1.91 -14.75 -8.58
N ASP A 148 -2.44 -15.72 -7.85
CA ASP A 148 -2.93 -16.99 -8.41
C ASP A 148 -4.46 -17.16 -8.36
N GLY A 149 -5.19 -16.07 -8.13
CA GLY A 149 -6.65 -16.07 -7.94
C GLY A 149 -7.10 -16.29 -6.50
N TYR A 150 -6.18 -16.58 -5.58
CA TYR A 150 -6.47 -16.74 -4.15
C TYR A 150 -5.68 -15.77 -3.29
N GLY A 151 -4.46 -15.47 -3.71
CA GLY A 151 -3.55 -14.55 -3.06
C GLY A 151 -2.21 -14.55 -3.79
N PHE A 152 -1.18 -14.04 -3.13
CA PHE A 152 0.15 -13.92 -3.71
C PHE A 152 1.09 -15.05 -3.30
N LYS A 153 1.79 -15.64 -4.27
CA LYS A 153 2.81 -16.69 -4.10
C LYS A 153 4.22 -16.14 -4.29
N ASP A 154 4.66 -15.33 -3.35
CA ASP A 154 6.01 -14.79 -3.31
C ASP A 154 6.94 -15.64 -2.43
N GLU A 155 8.19 -15.23 -2.21
CA GLU A 155 9.14 -16.02 -1.40
C GLU A 155 8.61 -16.29 0.03
N ALA A 156 7.94 -15.30 0.63
CA ALA A 156 7.36 -15.42 1.96
C ALA A 156 6.22 -16.46 2.01
N PHE A 157 5.37 -16.56 0.97
CA PHE A 157 4.35 -17.62 0.88
C PHE A 157 4.95 -19.02 1.05
N TYR A 158 6.08 -19.30 0.40
CA TYR A 158 6.75 -20.59 0.50
C TYR A 158 7.45 -20.78 1.86
N ALA A 159 8.06 -19.72 2.39
CA ALA A 159 8.70 -19.74 3.71
C ALA A 159 7.70 -19.98 4.86
N ASP A 160 6.48 -19.45 4.73
CA ASP A 160 5.43 -19.53 5.76
C ASP A 160 4.53 -20.77 5.66
N GLY A 161 4.95 -21.77 4.87
CA GLY A 161 4.23 -23.02 4.73
C GLY A 161 2.99 -22.93 3.84
N GLU A 162 3.11 -22.20 2.73
CA GLU A 162 2.07 -22.02 1.70
C GLU A 162 0.82 -21.28 2.20
N LYS A 163 1.04 -20.25 3.03
CA LYS A 163 -0.01 -19.37 3.56
C LYS A 163 -0.05 -18.05 2.81
N TYR A 164 -1.25 -17.65 2.39
CA TYR A 164 -1.46 -16.33 1.80
C TYR A 164 -1.56 -15.27 2.90
N THR A 165 -1.15 -14.05 2.58
CA THR A 165 -1.13 -12.90 3.51
C THR A 165 -2.11 -11.81 3.07
N THR A 166 -3.05 -11.45 3.93
CA THR A 166 -4.12 -10.49 3.64
C THR A 166 -3.61 -9.07 3.43
N TYR A 167 -2.60 -8.63 4.18
CA TYR A 167 -2.09 -7.24 4.06
C TYR A 167 -1.48 -6.97 2.66
N LYS A 168 -0.97 -7.98 1.96
CA LYS A 168 -0.46 -7.83 0.59
C LYS A 168 -1.57 -7.52 -0.42
N LEU A 169 -2.79 -8.02 -0.19
CA LEU A 169 -3.97 -7.63 -0.96
C LEU A 169 -4.32 -6.15 -0.73
N ALA A 170 -4.22 -5.69 0.51
CA ALA A 170 -4.45 -4.28 0.83
C ALA A 170 -3.41 -3.39 0.14
N LEU A 171 -2.13 -3.79 0.15
CA LEU A 171 -1.07 -3.07 -0.57
C LEU A 171 -1.28 -3.06 -2.09
N TRP A 172 -1.77 -4.16 -2.67
CA TRP A 172 -2.16 -4.18 -4.09
C TRP A 172 -3.21 -3.12 -4.39
N LYS A 173 -4.30 -3.07 -3.61
CA LYS A 173 -5.36 -2.07 -3.80
C LYS A 173 -4.84 -0.64 -3.67
N ILE A 174 -4.05 -0.35 -2.64
CA ILE A 174 -3.46 0.97 -2.43
C ILE A 174 -2.56 1.35 -3.61
N ALA A 175 -1.72 0.43 -4.09
CA ALA A 175 -0.87 0.67 -5.25
C ALA A 175 -1.68 0.91 -6.53
N ALA A 176 -2.71 0.11 -6.79
CA ALA A 176 -3.60 0.28 -7.94
C ALA A 176 -4.24 1.67 -7.94
N ASP A 177 -4.75 2.12 -6.79
CA ASP A 177 -5.39 3.43 -6.67
C ASP A 177 -4.42 4.59 -6.85
N ILE A 178 -3.22 4.50 -6.28
CA ILE A 178 -2.22 5.57 -6.35
C ILE A 178 -1.61 5.70 -7.75
N THR A 179 -1.38 4.57 -8.41
CA THR A 179 -0.69 4.51 -9.71
C THR A 179 -1.64 4.54 -10.90
N GLY A 180 -2.91 4.14 -10.70
CA GLY A 180 -3.88 3.95 -11.78
C GLY A 180 -3.61 2.69 -12.62
N TYR A 181 -2.73 1.78 -12.16
CA TYR A 181 -2.45 0.52 -12.84
C TYR A 181 -3.44 -0.55 -12.36
N GLY A 182 -4.11 -1.19 -13.32
CA GLY A 182 -5.06 -2.28 -13.06
C GLY A 182 -6.28 -1.88 -12.21
N ASP A 183 -7.09 -2.88 -11.88
CA ASP A 183 -8.03 -2.82 -10.78
C ASP A 183 -7.66 -3.89 -9.74
N ALA A 184 -8.15 -3.73 -8.53
CA ALA A 184 -7.87 -4.62 -7.40
C ALA A 184 -9.15 -4.91 -6.61
N GLU A 185 -10.28 -5.02 -7.30
CA GLU A 185 -11.58 -5.27 -6.67
C GLU A 185 -11.64 -6.67 -6.04
N GLU A 186 -10.95 -7.64 -6.63
CA GLU A 186 -10.81 -8.98 -6.06
C GLU A 186 -10.06 -8.97 -4.71
N ALA A 187 -9.08 -8.09 -4.55
CA ALA A 187 -8.38 -7.90 -3.29
C ALA A 187 -9.35 -7.48 -2.18
N LEU A 188 -10.24 -6.53 -2.45
CA LEU A 188 -11.25 -6.08 -1.48
C LEU A 188 -12.17 -7.23 -1.04
N GLN A 189 -12.66 -8.02 -2.00
CA GLN A 189 -13.53 -9.16 -1.69
C GLN A 189 -12.85 -10.17 -0.77
N ILE A 190 -11.57 -10.48 -1.01
CA ILE A 190 -10.83 -11.41 -0.17
C ILE A 190 -10.55 -10.79 1.21
N ILE A 191 -10.16 -9.51 1.28
CA ILE A 191 -9.97 -8.79 2.56
C ILE A 191 -11.24 -8.85 3.41
N ALA A 192 -12.41 -8.62 2.83
CA ALA A 192 -13.69 -8.67 3.54
C ALA A 192 -14.00 -10.08 4.08
N LEU A 193 -13.64 -11.14 3.36
CA LEU A 193 -13.76 -12.52 3.85
C LEU A 193 -12.84 -12.81 5.05
N MET A 194 -11.72 -12.09 5.14
CA MET A 194 -10.72 -12.24 6.21
C MET A 194 -11.01 -11.36 7.43
N GLN A 195 -12.13 -10.63 7.46
CA GLN A 195 -12.54 -9.89 8.65
C GLN A 195 -13.21 -10.83 9.66
N ASP A 196 -12.78 -10.75 10.92
CA ASP A 196 -13.48 -11.39 12.03
C ASP A 196 -14.82 -10.67 12.28
N PRO A 197 -15.97 -11.36 12.12
CA PRO A 197 -17.28 -10.74 12.29
C PRO A 197 -17.57 -10.33 13.75
N ALA A 198 -16.87 -10.90 14.73
CA ALA A 198 -17.08 -10.61 16.14
C ALA A 198 -16.27 -9.37 16.57
N THR A 199 -14.98 -9.35 16.27
CA THR A 199 -14.05 -8.31 16.76
C THR A 199 -13.86 -7.16 15.77
N GLY A 200 -14.03 -7.42 14.47
CA GLY A 200 -13.74 -6.48 13.40
C GLY A 200 -12.30 -6.48 12.89
N GLY A 201 -11.38 -7.15 13.59
CA GLY A 201 -9.99 -7.29 13.17
C GLY A 201 -9.87 -8.14 11.92
N VAL A 202 -8.79 -7.94 11.15
CA VAL A 202 -8.54 -8.69 9.91
C VAL A 202 -7.44 -9.72 10.14
N TYR A 203 -7.71 -10.98 9.79
CA TYR A 203 -6.76 -12.08 9.89
C TYR A 203 -5.60 -11.90 8.91
N THR A 204 -4.36 -12.11 9.37
CA THR A 204 -3.16 -11.92 8.55
C THR A 204 -2.95 -13.03 7.53
N HIS A 205 -3.16 -14.29 7.91
CA HIS A 205 -2.94 -15.47 7.08
C HIS A 205 -4.19 -16.31 6.85
N TYR A 206 -4.28 -16.86 5.65
CA TYR A 206 -5.30 -17.80 5.21
C TYR A 206 -4.74 -18.81 4.19
N LYS A 207 -5.49 -19.89 3.97
CA LYS A 207 -5.15 -20.94 3.00
C LYS A 207 -5.96 -20.81 1.72
N LYS A 208 -5.60 -21.61 0.72
CA LYS A 208 -6.27 -21.62 -0.60
C LYS A 208 -7.78 -21.87 -0.54
N ASP A 209 -8.25 -22.64 0.43
CA ASP A 209 -9.68 -22.90 0.67
C ASP A 209 -10.38 -21.78 1.47
N MET A 210 -9.70 -20.64 1.66
CA MET A 210 -10.12 -19.49 2.47
C MET A 210 -10.26 -19.79 3.97
N SER A 211 -9.71 -20.90 4.46
CA SER A 211 -9.63 -21.15 5.89
C SER A 211 -8.59 -20.24 6.56
N ILE A 212 -8.95 -19.69 7.72
CA ILE A 212 -8.11 -18.81 8.53
C ILE A 212 -6.97 -19.63 9.18
N ASP A 213 -5.75 -19.09 9.14
CA ASP A 213 -4.55 -19.74 9.71
C ASP A 213 -3.66 -18.72 10.46
N SER A 214 -4.30 -17.82 11.21
CA SER A 214 -3.63 -16.79 12.02
C SER A 214 -4.60 -16.15 13.02
N MET A 215 -4.11 -15.15 13.74
CA MET A 215 -4.90 -14.21 14.52
C MET A 215 -5.16 -12.93 13.72
N THR A 216 -6.12 -12.14 14.18
CA THR A 216 -6.27 -10.76 13.73
C THR A 216 -5.07 -9.94 14.19
N ASN A 217 -4.72 -8.89 13.44
CA ASN A 217 -3.58 -8.04 13.76
C ASN A 217 -3.83 -6.57 13.35
N VAL A 218 -3.24 -5.63 14.10
CA VAL A 218 -3.41 -4.18 13.88
C VAL A 218 -2.84 -3.72 12.54
N GLU A 219 -1.59 -4.06 12.17
CA GLU A 219 -1.02 -3.73 10.85
C GLU A 219 -1.95 -4.15 9.71
N THR A 220 -2.39 -5.41 9.71
CA THR A 220 -3.27 -5.96 8.67
C THR A 220 -4.60 -5.22 8.63
N THR A 221 -5.19 -4.96 9.79
CA THR A 221 -6.47 -4.24 9.89
C THR A 221 -6.33 -2.78 9.43
N ALA A 222 -5.26 -2.10 9.81
CA ALA A 222 -4.99 -0.72 9.41
C ALA A 222 -4.79 -0.61 7.89
N LEU A 223 -4.02 -1.52 7.29
CA LEU A 223 -3.85 -1.56 5.84
C LEU A 223 -5.16 -1.85 5.11
N ALA A 224 -6.01 -2.75 5.63
CA ALA A 224 -7.34 -2.98 5.08
C ALA A 224 -8.19 -1.70 5.08
N ILE A 225 -8.23 -0.97 6.20
CA ILE A 225 -8.94 0.32 6.28
C ILE A 225 -8.40 1.31 5.24
N LEU A 226 -7.08 1.42 5.11
CA LEU A 226 -6.44 2.32 4.15
C LEU A 226 -6.77 1.93 2.69
N ALA A 227 -6.82 0.63 2.37
CA ALA A 227 -7.21 0.13 1.05
C ALA A 227 -8.69 0.41 0.70
N TYR A 228 -9.58 0.34 1.69
CA TYR A 228 -10.99 0.69 1.51
C TYR A 228 -11.24 2.19 1.47
N SER A 229 -10.36 2.97 2.08
CA SER A 229 -10.42 4.43 2.08
C SER A 229 -9.68 5.05 0.90
N SER A 230 -8.83 4.29 0.21
CA SER A 230 -8.12 4.76 -0.97
C SER A 230 -9.08 4.95 -2.13
N LYS A 231 -8.78 5.95 -2.97
CA LYS A 231 -9.57 6.29 -4.15
C LYS A 231 -8.66 6.22 -5.36
N PRO A 232 -9.13 5.65 -6.48
CA PRO A 232 -8.39 5.73 -7.73
C PRO A 232 -8.07 7.19 -8.03
N LYS A 233 -6.82 7.50 -8.36
CA LYS A 233 -6.54 8.79 -8.99
C LYS A 233 -7.42 8.88 -10.23
N PRO A 234 -8.08 10.03 -10.48
CA PRO A 234 -8.67 10.28 -11.78
C PRO A 234 -7.58 9.99 -12.82
N GLN A 235 -7.83 9.06 -13.74
CA GLN A 235 -6.91 8.84 -14.85
C GLN A 235 -6.64 10.22 -15.47
N GLU A 236 -5.41 10.73 -15.31
CA GLU A 236 -4.97 11.81 -16.17
C GLU A 236 -5.10 11.25 -17.58
N GLN A 237 -6.04 11.78 -18.36
CA GLN A 237 -6.18 11.49 -19.78
C GLN A 237 -4.86 11.85 -20.49
N SER A 238 -3.89 10.96 -20.42
CA SER A 238 -2.65 10.95 -21.18
C SER A 238 -2.65 9.55 -21.79
N ASP A 239 -2.96 9.36 -23.08
CA ASP A 239 -2.21 9.89 -24.22
C ASP A 239 -3.06 10.04 -25.52
N ILE A 240 -4.38 10.32 -25.46
CA ILE A 240 -5.18 10.50 -26.70
C ILE A 240 -4.97 11.89 -27.35
N ILE A 241 -4.31 12.84 -26.68
CA ILE A 241 -3.96 14.16 -27.24
C ILE A 241 -2.44 14.38 -27.19
N LYS A 242 -1.65 13.49 -27.80
CA LYS A 242 -0.25 13.80 -28.14
C LYS A 242 0.04 13.90 -29.64
N ASP A 243 -0.94 13.65 -30.51
CA ASP A 243 -0.72 13.65 -31.97
C ASP A 243 -1.63 14.56 -32.80
N ARG A 244 -2.45 15.43 -32.17
CA ARG A 244 -3.13 16.49 -32.93
C ARG A 244 -2.26 17.73 -32.96
N TRP A 245 -1.66 18.00 -34.12
CA TRP A 245 -1.02 19.28 -34.39
C TRP A 245 -2.06 20.40 -34.14
N PRO A 246 -1.66 21.57 -33.60
CA PRO A 246 -2.55 22.70 -33.46
C PRO A 246 -3.26 22.99 -34.80
N LEU A 247 -4.54 23.38 -34.78
CA LEU A 247 -5.30 23.65 -36.01
C LEU A 247 -4.58 24.63 -36.95
N GLU A 248 -3.84 25.57 -36.36
CA GLU A 248 -2.99 26.55 -37.05
C GLU A 248 -1.93 25.90 -37.96
N TYR A 249 -1.38 24.76 -37.56
CA TYR A 249 -0.38 24.03 -38.32
C TYR A 249 -0.97 23.36 -39.58
N TYR A 250 -2.20 22.85 -39.50
CA TYR A 250 -2.91 22.33 -40.67
C TYR A 250 -3.25 23.44 -41.68
N ILE A 251 -3.56 24.65 -41.18
CA ILE A 251 -3.78 25.83 -42.02
C ILE A 251 -2.48 26.22 -42.74
N ILE A 252 -1.34 26.24 -42.03
CA ILE A 252 -0.04 26.56 -42.64
C ILE A 252 0.34 25.53 -43.72
N VAL A 253 0.22 24.23 -43.42
CA VAL A 253 0.56 23.16 -44.39
C VAL A 253 -0.34 23.23 -45.62
N SER A 254 -1.64 23.45 -45.45
CA SER A 254 -2.58 23.55 -46.58
C SER A 254 -2.33 24.77 -47.47
N VAL A 255 -1.98 25.93 -46.90
CA VAL A 255 -1.58 27.12 -47.68
C VAL A 255 -0.29 26.86 -48.47
N ILE A 256 0.71 26.21 -47.86
CA ILE A 256 1.97 25.87 -48.55
C ILE A 256 1.71 24.92 -49.73
N ILE A 257 0.92 23.86 -49.52
CA ILE A 257 0.56 22.91 -50.58
C ILE A 257 -0.19 23.62 -51.72
N ALA A 258 -1.16 24.48 -51.41
CA ALA A 258 -1.91 25.22 -52.41
C ALA A 258 -1.00 26.16 -53.23
N ALA A 259 -0.04 26.84 -52.58
CA ALA A 259 0.93 27.71 -53.25
C ALA A 259 1.86 26.91 -54.18
N ILE A 260 2.34 25.74 -53.74
CA ILE A 260 3.16 24.85 -54.58
C ILE A 260 2.37 24.38 -55.80
N ILE A 261 1.13 23.92 -55.62
CA ILE A 261 0.26 23.50 -56.73
C ILE A 261 0.02 24.65 -57.70
N ALA A 262 -0.25 25.87 -57.21
CA ALA A 262 -0.46 27.04 -58.06
C ALA A 262 0.80 27.41 -58.88
N ILE A 263 2.00 27.21 -58.34
CA ILE A 263 3.26 27.40 -59.08
C ILE A 263 3.42 26.35 -60.18
N PHE A 264 3.09 25.09 -59.89
CA PHE A 264 3.15 24.01 -60.89
C PHE A 264 2.10 24.15 -61.99
N LEU A 265 0.92 24.70 -61.70
CA LEU A 265 -0.14 24.95 -62.69
C LEU A 265 0.10 26.20 -63.56
N ARG A 266 1.08 27.06 -63.19
CA ARG A 266 1.47 28.26 -63.95
C ARG A 266 2.66 28.05 -64.91
N ARG A 267 3.24 26.84 -64.93
CA ARG A 267 4.24 26.42 -65.92
C ARG A 267 3.58 25.59 -67.01
#